data_AF-A0A0P9UDA4-F1
#
_entry.id   AF-A0A0P9UDA4-F1
#
_cell.length_a   1.000
_cell.length_b   1.000
_cell.length_c   1.000
_cell.angle_alpha   90.00
_cell.angle_beta   90.00
_cell.angle_gamma   90.00
#
_symmetry.space_group_name_H-M   'P 1'
#
loop_
_entity.id
_entity.type
_entity.pdbx_description
1 polymer ?
#
loop_
_entity_poly.entity_id
_entity_poly.type
_entity_poly.pdbx_seq_one_letter_code
_entity_poly.pdbx_strand_id
1 'polypeptide(L)'
;APSIHPATLTPIVKTESSFNPYAIGVVGKVLPRQPQSLDEAVLVVKQLVEEGANFSIGLGQINRQHFDVNRPEPVFEPCTNLRMAAAVLEQCYARASAKEPNRQAA
;
A
#
# COMPACT_ATOMS: atom_id res chain seq x y z
N ALA A 1 13.72 -1.22 11.78
CA ALA A 1 13.54 0.01 10.98
C ALA A 1 13.40 -0.39 9.51
N PRO A 2 12.69 0.37 8.65
CA PRO A 2 12.63 0.06 7.22
C PRO A 2 14.03 0.12 6.62
N SER A 3 14.32 -0.82 5.73
CA SER A 3 15.57 -0.94 4.97
C SER A 3 15.69 0.08 3.84
N ILE A 4 14.57 0.73 3.48
CA ILE A 4 14.52 1.93 2.62
C ILE A 4 14.63 3.19 3.49
N HIS A 5 15.43 4.16 3.05
CA HIS A 5 15.57 5.45 3.74
C HIS A 5 14.20 6.18 3.83
N PRO A 6 13.81 6.72 4.99
CA PRO A 6 12.50 7.38 5.17
C PRO A 6 12.19 8.47 4.13
N ALA A 7 13.21 9.22 3.70
CA ALA A 7 13.07 10.26 2.66
C ALA A 7 12.58 9.71 1.31
N THR A 8 12.78 8.43 1.03
CA THR A 8 12.28 7.77 -0.18
C THR A 8 10.80 7.40 -0.06
N LEU A 9 10.33 7.00 1.13
CA LEU A 9 8.94 6.59 1.36
C LEU A 9 7.98 7.77 1.52
N THR A 10 8.41 8.88 2.12
CA THR A 10 7.56 10.07 2.33
C THR A 10 6.85 10.58 1.06
N PRO A 11 7.55 10.83 -0.07
CA PRO A 11 6.89 11.29 -1.29
C PRO A 11 5.93 10.24 -1.87
N ILE A 12 6.25 8.94 -1.73
CA ILE A 12 5.36 7.85 -2.15
C ILE A 12 4.08 7.91 -1.33
N VAL A 13 4.16 7.89 0.00
CA VAL A 13 2.99 7.93 0.88
C VAL A 13 2.11 9.15 0.62
N LYS A 14 2.72 10.31 0.36
CA LYS A 14 1.99 11.53 0.01
C LYS A 14 1.16 11.34 -1.27
N THR A 15 1.75 10.79 -2.32
CA THR A 15 1.07 10.54 -3.60
C THR A 15 0.01 9.44 -3.48
N GLU A 16 0.31 8.37 -2.76
CA GLU A 16 -0.52 7.18 -2.66
C GLU A 16 -1.74 7.36 -1.76
N SER A 17 -1.62 8.14 -0.68
CA SER A 17 -2.67 8.22 0.33
C SER A 17 -2.93 9.62 0.87
N SER A 18 -2.14 10.63 0.51
CA SER A 18 -2.12 11.94 1.18
C SER A 18 -1.97 11.81 2.71
N PHE A 19 -1.22 10.81 3.17
CA PHE A 19 -1.04 10.44 4.58
C PHE A 19 -2.32 9.95 5.29
N ASN A 20 -3.36 9.56 4.57
CA ASN A 20 -4.53 8.93 5.16
C ASN A 20 -4.24 7.43 5.43
N PRO A 21 -4.16 6.99 6.71
CA PRO A 21 -3.88 5.59 7.02
C PRO A 21 -5.00 4.65 6.58
N TYR A 22 -6.22 5.15 6.35
CA TYR A 22 -7.39 4.38 5.91
C TYR A 22 -7.68 4.52 4.42
N ALA A 23 -6.74 5.06 3.64
CA ALA A 23 -6.92 5.21 2.19
C ALA A 23 -7.17 3.86 1.51
N ILE A 24 -8.19 3.79 0.66
CA ILE A 24 -8.52 2.63 -0.17
C ILE A 24 -8.59 3.09 -1.63
N GLY A 25 -7.70 2.53 -2.45
CA GLY A 25 -7.68 2.69 -3.90
C GLY A 25 -8.26 1.47 -4.58
N VAL A 26 -9.13 1.65 -5.58
CA VAL A 26 -9.79 0.55 -6.29
C VAL A 26 -9.51 0.65 -7.78
N VAL A 27 -9.15 -0.46 -8.43
CA VAL A 27 -8.87 -0.47 -9.86
C VAL A 27 -10.15 -0.20 -10.63
N GLY A 28 -10.14 0.83 -11.49
CA GLY A 28 -11.24 1.16 -12.38
C GLY A 28 -12.41 1.92 -11.75
N LYS A 29 -12.33 2.30 -10.46
CA LYS A 29 -13.35 3.13 -9.81
C LYS A 29 -12.78 3.97 -8.66
N VAL A 30 -13.43 5.08 -8.37
CA VAL A 30 -13.14 5.94 -7.23
C VAL A 30 -14.22 5.75 -6.17
N LEU A 31 -13.83 5.57 -4.91
CA LEU A 31 -14.79 5.53 -3.81
C LEU A 31 -15.44 6.92 -3.65
N PRO A 32 -16.77 7.00 -3.42
CA PRO A 32 -17.45 8.28 -3.20
C PRO A 32 -16.89 9.06 -2.00
N ARG A 33 -16.44 8.33 -0.96
CA ARG A 33 -15.72 8.86 0.19
C ARG A 33 -14.68 7.86 0.68
N GLN A 34 -13.58 8.36 1.22
CA GLN A 34 -12.62 7.54 1.91
C GLN A 34 -13.12 7.20 3.33
N PRO A 35 -12.77 6.02 3.88
CA PRO A 35 -13.05 5.70 5.28
C PRO A 35 -12.38 6.69 6.23
N GLN A 36 -13.04 6.97 7.35
CA GLN A 36 -12.53 7.87 8.40
C GLN A 36 -12.11 7.14 9.68
N SER A 37 -12.38 5.83 9.76
CA SER A 37 -12.00 4.98 10.87
C SER A 37 -11.56 3.60 10.39
N LEU A 38 -10.91 2.85 11.29
CA LEU A 38 -10.56 1.45 11.04
C LEU A 38 -11.80 0.60 10.73
N ASP A 39 -12.88 0.77 11.51
CA ASP A 39 -14.11 0.00 11.34
C ASP A 39 -14.74 0.25 9.97
N GLU A 40 -14.81 1.52 9.53
CA GLU A 40 -15.28 1.85 8.18
C GLU A 40 -14.40 1.23 7.11
N ALA A 41 -13.08 1.26 7.30
CA ALA A 41 -12.13 0.72 6.34
C ALA A 41 -12.27 -0.80 6.20
N VAL A 42 -12.44 -1.52 7.31
CA VAL A 42 -12.70 -2.96 7.33
C VAL A 42 -14.02 -3.30 6.64
N LEU A 43 -15.08 -2.52 6.85
CA LEU A 43 -16.37 -2.72 6.17
C LEU A 43 -16.24 -2.55 4.65
N VAL A 44 -15.54 -1.51 4.20
CA VAL A 44 -15.30 -1.29 2.77
C VAL A 44 -14.46 -2.42 2.17
N VAL A 45 -13.43 -2.92 2.89
CA VAL A 45 -12.65 -4.08 2.43
C VAL A 45 -13.53 -5.31 2.25
N LYS A 46 -14.42 -5.61 3.21
CA LYS A 46 -15.35 -6.75 3.10
C LYS A 46 -16.24 -6.63 1.86
N GLN A 47 -16.82 -5.45 1.63
CA GLN A 47 -17.63 -5.19 0.44
C GLN A 47 -16.82 -5.40 -0.85
N LEU A 48 -15.59 -4.86 -0.93
CA LEU A 48 -14.75 -4.99 -2.12
C LEU A 48 -14.31 -6.45 -2.37
N VAL A 49 -14.15 -7.26 -1.32
CA VAL A 49 -13.87 -8.69 -1.43
C VAL A 49 -15.08 -9.43 -2.02
N GLU A 50 -16.29 -9.16 -1.52
CA GLU A 50 -17.54 -9.74 -2.03
C GLU A 50 -17.79 -9.37 -3.51
N GLU A 51 -17.44 -8.14 -3.89
CA GLU A 51 -17.51 -7.66 -5.27
C GLU A 51 -16.42 -8.26 -6.19
N GLY A 52 -15.44 -9.00 -5.64
CA GLY A 52 -14.30 -9.51 -6.40
C GLY A 52 -13.36 -8.41 -6.92
N ALA A 53 -13.40 -7.21 -6.33
CA ALA A 53 -12.64 -6.06 -6.80
C ALA A 53 -11.12 -6.26 -6.62
N ASN A 54 -10.34 -5.53 -7.43
CA ASN A 54 -8.91 -5.35 -7.20
C ASN A 54 -8.67 -4.00 -6.53
N PHE A 55 -8.03 -4.00 -5.36
CA PHE A 55 -7.89 -2.81 -4.53
C PHE A 55 -6.60 -2.84 -3.70
N SER A 56 -6.24 -1.68 -3.19
CA SER A 56 -5.08 -1.42 -2.35
C SER A 56 -5.49 -0.63 -1.11
N ILE A 57 -4.76 -0.80 0.01
CA ILE A 57 -5.10 -0.16 1.29
C ILE A 57 -3.90 0.50 1.99
N GLY A 58 -4.21 1.55 2.75
CA GLY A 58 -3.33 2.27 3.66
C GLY A 58 -2.28 3.16 3.01
N LEU A 59 -1.32 3.61 3.81
CA LEU A 59 -0.37 4.69 3.48
C LEU A 59 0.42 4.47 2.18
N GLY A 60 0.91 3.25 1.96
CA GLY A 60 1.66 2.84 0.78
C GLY A 60 0.83 2.01 -0.21
N GLN A 61 -0.50 2.04 -0.08
CA GLN A 61 -1.43 1.39 -1.01
C GLN A 61 -1.06 -0.07 -1.33
N ILE A 62 -0.97 -0.89 -0.27
CA ILE A 62 -0.66 -2.32 -0.40
C ILE A 62 -1.82 -3.03 -1.08
N ASN A 63 -1.55 -3.72 -2.18
CA ASN A 63 -2.58 -4.43 -2.95
C ASN A 63 -3.10 -5.68 -2.23
N ARG A 64 -4.40 -5.99 -2.40
CA ARG A 64 -5.10 -7.16 -1.82
C ARG A 64 -4.43 -8.51 -2.04
N GLN A 65 -3.56 -8.63 -3.03
CA GLN A 65 -2.78 -9.85 -3.29
C GLN A 65 -1.66 -10.08 -2.26
N HIS A 66 -1.30 -9.09 -1.44
CA HIS A 66 -0.15 -9.13 -0.53
C HIS A 66 -0.52 -9.20 0.96
N PHE A 67 -1.80 -9.35 1.30
CA PHE A 67 -2.26 -9.50 2.68
C PHE A 67 -3.50 -10.39 2.78
N ASP A 68 -3.80 -10.86 3.99
CA ASP A 68 -5.02 -11.60 4.26
C ASP A 68 -6.22 -10.64 4.34
N VAL A 69 -7.05 -10.67 3.29
CA VAL A 69 -8.25 -9.82 3.20
C VAL A 69 -9.32 -10.13 4.25
N ASN A 70 -9.25 -11.30 4.90
CA ASN A 70 -10.15 -11.63 6.02
C ASN A 70 -9.70 -11.00 7.35
N ARG A 71 -8.46 -10.49 7.40
CA ARG A 71 -7.89 -9.80 8.56
C ARG A 71 -7.06 -8.57 8.12
N PRO A 72 -7.71 -7.53 7.55
CA PRO A 72 -7.02 -6.38 6.98
C PRO A 72 -6.54 -5.36 8.03
N GLU A 73 -7.00 -5.46 9.27
CA GLU A 73 -6.75 -4.47 10.33
C GLU A 73 -5.26 -4.16 10.55
N PRO A 74 -4.35 -5.16 10.59
CA PRO A 74 -2.93 -4.89 10.78
C PRO A 74 -2.32 -4.08 9.64
N VAL A 75 -2.89 -4.13 8.43
CA VAL A 75 -2.37 -3.41 7.26
C VAL A 75 -2.73 -1.92 7.31
N PHE A 76 -3.77 -1.54 8.05
CA PHE A 76 -4.10 -0.14 8.32
C PHE A 76 -3.22 0.48 9.42
N GLU A 77 -2.46 -0.32 10.18
CA GLU A 77 -1.48 0.18 11.14
C GLU A 77 -0.30 0.85 10.40
N PRO A 78 0.00 2.14 10.67
CA PRO A 78 0.98 2.90 9.89
C PRO A 78 2.35 2.22 9.73
N CYS A 79 2.96 1.73 10.81
CA CYS A 79 4.28 1.12 10.75
C CYS A 79 4.28 -0.21 9.99
N THR A 80 3.21 -0.99 10.10
CA THR A 80 3.04 -2.25 9.37
C THR A 80 2.85 -1.98 7.89
N ASN A 81 1.98 -1.03 7.54
CA ASN A 81 1.78 -0.61 6.16
C ASN A 81 3.09 -0.12 5.51
N LEU A 82 3.83 0.75 6.21
CA LEU A 82 5.11 1.28 5.71
C LEU A 82 6.19 0.20 5.58
N ARG A 83 6.23 -0.79 6.49
CA ARG A 83 7.13 -1.95 6.35
C ARG A 83 6.78 -2.79 5.13
N MET A 84 5.50 -3.01 4.86
CA MET A 84 5.06 -3.73 3.66
C MET A 84 5.40 -2.95 2.39
N ALA A 85 5.17 -1.62 2.38
CA ALA A 85 5.49 -0.76 1.25
C ALA A 85 6.99 -0.75 0.95
N ALA A 86 7.82 -0.68 2.01
CA ALA A 86 9.27 -0.78 1.90
C ALA A 86 9.69 -2.11 1.27
N ALA A 87 9.13 -3.24 1.72
CA ALA A 87 9.45 -4.56 1.17
C ALA A 87 9.05 -4.71 -0.31
N VAL A 88 7.91 -4.15 -0.71
CA VAL A 88 7.47 -4.13 -2.12
C VAL A 88 8.46 -3.31 -2.97
N LEU A 89 8.87 -2.14 -2.48
CA LEU A 89 9.85 -1.29 -3.15
C LEU A 89 11.23 -1.98 -3.24
N GLU A 90 11.63 -2.65 -2.16
CA GLU A 90 12.67 -3.69 -2.03
C GLU A 90 12.80 -4.56 -3.28
N GLN A 91 11.73 -5.33 -3.48
CA GLN A 91 11.63 -6.32 -4.54
C GLN A 91 11.62 -5.68 -5.93
N CYS A 92 10.97 -4.51 -6.08
CA CYS A 92 10.99 -3.78 -7.34
C CYS A 92 12.41 -3.35 -7.72
N TYR A 93 13.16 -2.80 -6.77
CA TYR A 93 14.54 -2.37 -6.99
C TYR A 93 15.44 -3.56 -7.33
N ALA A 94 15.35 -4.66 -6.57
CA ALA A 94 16.11 -5.88 -6.85
C ALA A 94 15.81 -6.47 -8.24
N ARG A 95 14.54 -6.44 -8.70
CA ARG A 95 14.18 -6.88 -10.05
C ARG A 95 14.68 -5.94 -11.14
N ALA A 96 14.68 -4.63 -10.88
CA ALA A 96 15.16 -3.64 -11.84
C ALA A 96 16.68 -3.74 -12.00
N SER A 97 17.44 -3.83 -10.91
CA SER A 97 18.90 -3.98 -10.94
C SER A 97 19.34 -5.29 -11.57
N ALA A 98 18.60 -6.38 -11.38
CA ALA A 98 18.87 -7.65 -12.06
C ALA A 98 18.65 -7.59 -13.59
N LYS A 99 17.82 -6.66 -14.07
CA LYS A 99 17.55 -6.46 -15.51
C LYS A 99 18.51 -5.47 -16.16
N GLU A 100 19.15 -4.60 -15.37
CA GLU A 100 20.16 -3.64 -15.83
C GLU A 100 21.43 -3.72 -14.97
N PRO A 101 22.42 -4.59 -15.31
CA PRO A 101 23.65 -4.72 -14.54
C PRO A 101 24.53 -3.46 -14.53
N ASN A 102 24.12 -2.38 -15.21
CA ASN A 102 24.97 -1.22 -15.44
C ASN A 102 24.19 0.11 -15.44
N ARG A 103 23.51 0.42 -14.33
CA ARG A 103 23.34 1.81 -13.90
C ARG A 103 22.94 1.91 -12.43
N GLN A 104 23.91 2.24 -11.58
CA GLN A 104 23.77 3.31 -10.59
C GLN A 104 25.16 3.70 -10.09
N ALA A 105 25.85 4.48 -10.92
CA ALA A 105 26.87 5.41 -10.48
C ALA A 105 26.46 6.78 -11.03
N ALA A 106 25.76 7.55 -10.20
CA ALA A 106 25.69 9.00 -10.20
C ALA A 106 25.03 9.42 -8.89
#